data_AF-A0A2T4Z0E6-F1
#
_entry.id   AF-A0A2T4Z0E6-F1
#
_cell.length_a   1.000
_cell.length_b   1.000
_cell.length_c   1.000
_cell.angle_alpha   90.00
_cell.angle_beta   90.00
_cell.angle_gamma   90.00
#
_symmetry.space_group_name_H-M   'P 1'
#
loop_
_entity.id
_entity.type
_entity.pdbx_description
1 polymer ?
#
loop_
_entity_poly.entity_id
_entity_poly.type
_entity_poly.pdbx_seq_one_letter_code
_entity_poly.pdbx_strand_id
1 'polypeptide(L)'
;MIMNRLVGLWSVDVLYGPGAQEDTVIAFMANGEGWLAFYHYVLLERETFYWRIDDGGRLHISGKTYAGYTLDDQWEEKPSDWTVLNLSFRIAGETVPSSESMDVLTFSKPLWCNESRFGLLKKEVSRKELPQFDHD
;
A
#
# COMPACT_ATOMS: atom_id res chain seq x y z
N MET A 1 -5.22 -12.95 -15.56
CA MET A 1 -3.93 -13.35 -14.94
C MET A 1 -3.18 -12.21 -14.24
N ILE A 2 -3.42 -10.92 -14.53
CA ILE A 2 -2.71 -9.81 -13.85
C ILE A 2 -3.16 -9.63 -12.38
N MET A 3 -4.47 -9.74 -12.08
CA MET A 3 -5.00 -9.60 -10.70
C MET A 3 -4.22 -10.41 -9.66
N ASN A 4 -3.96 -11.69 -9.92
CA ASN A 4 -3.27 -12.60 -8.99
C ASN A 4 -1.82 -12.20 -8.68
N ARG A 5 -1.20 -11.29 -9.46
CA ARG A 5 0.15 -10.79 -9.17
C ARG A 5 0.15 -9.52 -8.33
N LEU A 6 -0.92 -8.72 -8.34
CA LEU A 6 -1.04 -7.50 -7.54
C LEU A 6 -1.46 -7.81 -6.10
N VAL A 7 -2.22 -8.90 -5.90
CA VAL A 7 -2.60 -9.38 -4.56
C VAL A 7 -1.34 -9.67 -3.73
N GLY A 8 -1.26 -9.05 -2.56
CA GLY A 8 -0.10 -9.08 -1.69
C GLY A 8 0.01 -7.86 -0.79
N LEU A 9 0.99 -7.90 0.11
CA LEU A 9 1.46 -6.83 0.97
C LEU A 9 2.78 -6.31 0.41
N TRP A 10 2.87 -5.02 0.20
CA TRP A 10 4.01 -4.36 -0.44
C TRP A 10 4.49 -3.21 0.45
N SER A 11 5.81 -3.09 0.66
CA SER A 11 6.43 -2.15 1.60
C SER A 11 7.51 -1.32 0.89
N VAL A 12 7.79 -0.11 1.39
CA VAL A 12 8.87 0.77 0.92
C VAL A 12 10.18 0.44 1.63
N ASP A 13 10.15 0.18 2.94
CA ASP A 13 11.33 -0.16 3.76
C ASP A 13 12.07 -1.40 3.21
N VAL A 14 11.33 -2.47 2.88
CA VAL A 14 11.92 -3.70 2.29
C VAL A 14 12.59 -3.48 0.93
N LEU A 15 12.24 -2.40 0.21
CA LEU A 15 12.79 -2.09 -1.11
C LEU A 15 14.13 -1.35 -1.02
N TYR A 16 14.35 -0.53 0.01
CA TYR A 16 15.52 0.35 0.10
C TYR A 16 16.53 -0.06 1.18
N GLY A 17 16.13 -0.84 2.17
CA GLY A 17 17.02 -1.42 3.17
C GLY A 17 16.36 -1.40 4.55
N PRO A 18 15.97 -2.56 5.11
CA PRO A 18 15.10 -2.59 6.28
C PRO A 18 15.74 -1.97 7.52
N GLY A 19 14.97 -1.12 8.19
CA GLY A 19 15.42 -0.39 9.39
C GLY A 19 15.32 1.13 9.28
N ALA A 20 14.61 1.66 8.28
CA ALA A 20 14.11 3.03 8.37
C ALA A 20 13.14 3.14 9.57
N GLN A 21 13.02 4.35 10.14
CA GLN A 21 12.06 4.60 11.21
C GLN A 21 10.63 4.83 10.69
N GLU A 22 10.45 4.77 9.36
CA GLU A 22 9.23 5.02 8.62
C GLU A 22 9.05 3.94 7.54
N ASP A 23 7.81 3.49 7.31
CA ASP A 23 7.46 2.64 6.16
C ASP A 23 6.08 3.03 5.60
N THR A 24 5.95 2.96 4.27
CA THR A 24 4.65 3.04 3.60
C THR A 24 4.29 1.66 3.07
N VAL A 25 3.24 1.07 3.64
CA VAL A 25 2.79 -0.29 3.32
C VAL A 25 1.46 -0.23 2.59
N ILE A 26 1.32 -1.00 1.50
CA ILE A 26 0.05 -1.15 0.77
C ILE A 26 -0.30 -2.63 0.59
N ALA A 27 -1.56 -2.96 0.84
CA ALA A 27 -2.13 -4.28 0.66
C ALA A 27 -3.23 -4.28 -0.40
N PHE A 28 -3.18 -5.26 -1.30
CA PHE A 28 -4.25 -5.59 -2.22
C PHE A 28 -4.78 -6.99 -1.90
N MET A 29 -6.05 -7.10 -1.52
CA MET A 29 -6.71 -8.38 -1.22
C MET A 29 -7.51 -8.90 -2.43
N ALA A 30 -7.56 -10.23 -2.59
CA ALA A 30 -8.18 -10.88 -3.75
C ALA A 30 -9.70 -10.62 -3.93
N ASN A 31 -10.38 -10.10 -2.90
CA ASN A 31 -11.78 -9.69 -2.94
C ASN A 31 -12.01 -8.29 -3.52
N GLY A 32 -10.95 -7.57 -3.95
CA GLY A 32 -11.04 -6.19 -4.43
C GLY A 32 -11.06 -5.14 -3.32
N GLU A 33 -10.85 -5.53 -2.06
CA GLU A 33 -10.53 -4.58 -0.98
C GLU A 33 -9.01 -4.40 -0.86
N GLY A 34 -8.58 -3.30 -0.26
CA GLY A 34 -7.19 -3.05 0.08
C GLY A 34 -7.05 -1.98 1.15
N TRP A 35 -5.81 -1.77 1.59
CA TRP A 35 -5.47 -0.72 2.55
C TRP A 35 -4.07 -0.20 2.28
N LEU A 36 -3.81 1.05 2.62
CA LEU A 36 -2.49 1.68 2.67
C LEU A 36 -2.29 2.21 4.08
N ALA A 37 -1.06 2.12 4.58
CA ALA A 37 -0.69 2.66 5.88
C ALA A 37 0.66 3.36 5.79
N PHE A 38 0.78 4.47 6.51
CA PHE A 38 2.04 5.11 6.82
C PHE A 38 2.36 4.87 8.29
N TYR A 39 3.51 4.25 8.52
CA TYR A 39 4.08 4.01 9.84
C TYR A 39 5.28 4.92 10.04
N HIS A 40 5.43 5.45 11.24
CA HIS A 40 6.73 5.80 11.80
C HIS A 40 7.05 4.75 12.88
N TYR A 41 7.37 5.14 14.12
CA TYR A 41 7.46 4.19 15.24
C TYR A 41 6.12 3.53 15.61
N VAL A 42 5.03 4.18 15.21
CA VAL A 42 3.63 3.74 15.35
C VAL A 42 2.91 3.97 14.02
N LEU A 43 1.71 3.41 13.87
CA LEU A 43 0.80 3.80 12.78
C LEU A 43 0.52 5.30 12.88
N LEU A 44 0.61 6.05 11.78
CA LEU A 44 0.27 7.48 11.75
C LEU A 44 -0.96 7.76 10.90
N GLU A 45 -1.07 7.09 9.76
CA GLU A 45 -2.19 7.22 8.83
C GLU A 45 -2.55 5.87 8.21
N ARG A 46 -3.84 5.64 7.97
CA ARG A 46 -4.38 4.44 7.32
C ARG A 46 -5.50 4.83 6.37
N GLU A 47 -5.36 4.43 5.12
CA GLU A 47 -6.37 4.53 4.08
C GLU A 47 -6.92 3.14 3.76
N THR A 48 -8.23 3.01 3.55
CA THR A 48 -8.87 1.75 3.14
C THR A 48 -9.66 1.97 1.87
N PHE A 49 -9.63 1.01 0.96
CA PHE A 49 -10.11 1.23 -0.39
C PHE A 49 -10.68 -0.02 -1.06
N TYR A 50 -11.46 0.23 -2.11
CA TYR A 50 -11.78 -0.74 -3.15
C TYR A 50 -10.83 -0.54 -4.33
N TRP A 51 -10.40 -1.63 -4.95
CA TRP A 51 -9.57 -1.60 -6.15
C TRP A 51 -10.08 -2.57 -7.21
N ARG A 52 -9.79 -2.24 -8.46
CA ARG A 52 -10.04 -3.12 -9.61
C ARG A 52 -9.03 -2.86 -10.72
N ILE A 53 -8.81 -3.85 -11.57
CA ILE A 53 -8.08 -3.70 -12.83
C ILE A 53 -9.10 -3.73 -13.95
N ASP A 54 -9.02 -2.81 -14.90
CA ASP A 54 -9.88 -2.79 -16.09
C ASP A 54 -9.35 -3.71 -17.21
N ASP A 55 -10.13 -3.85 -18.29
CA ASP A 55 -9.78 -4.67 -19.46
C ASP A 55 -8.51 -4.16 -20.17
N GLY A 56 -8.13 -2.90 -19.97
CA GLY A 56 -6.89 -2.27 -20.43
C GLY A 56 -5.69 -2.48 -19.50
N GLY A 57 -5.84 -3.27 -18.44
CA GLY A 57 -4.78 -3.58 -17.47
C GLY A 57 -4.47 -2.42 -16.50
N ARG A 58 -5.34 -1.41 -16.38
CA ARG A 58 -5.12 -0.26 -15.51
C ARG A 58 -5.76 -0.44 -14.14
N LEU A 59 -5.05 -0.01 -13.12
CA LEU A 59 -5.53 0.00 -11.74
C LEU A 59 -6.45 1.21 -11.52
N HIS A 60 -7.57 0.96 -10.88
CA HIS A 60 -8.47 1.97 -10.32
C HIS A 60 -8.60 1.73 -8.82
N ILE A 61 -8.53 2.79 -8.02
CA ILE A 61 -8.72 2.77 -6.57
C ILE A 61 -9.79 3.79 -6.20
N SER A 62 -10.70 3.37 -5.32
CA SER A 62 -11.70 4.22 -4.66
C SER A 62 -11.52 4.08 -3.16
N GLY A 63 -11.14 5.16 -2.50
CA GLY A 63 -11.09 5.29 -1.05
C GLY A 63 -12.45 4.98 -0.43
N LYS A 64 -12.40 4.60 0.84
CA LYS A 64 -13.55 4.24 1.66
C LYS A 64 -13.48 4.93 3.01
N THR A 65 -12.35 4.77 3.69
CA THR A 65 -12.15 5.30 5.04
C THR A 65 -10.69 5.65 5.26
N TYR A 66 -10.45 6.93 5.48
CA TYR A 66 -9.18 7.47 5.98
C TYR A 66 -9.24 7.52 7.51
N ALA A 67 -8.14 7.18 8.16
CA ALA A 67 -7.94 7.44 9.57
C ALA A 67 -6.50 7.92 9.82
N GLY A 68 -6.33 8.91 10.68
CA GLY A 68 -5.03 9.55 10.90
C GLY A 68 -5.08 10.61 12.00
N TYR A 69 -3.92 11.18 12.34
CA TYR A 69 -3.84 12.30 13.25
C TYR A 69 -4.21 13.63 12.58
N THR A 70 -4.97 14.45 13.31
CA THR A 70 -5.22 15.86 13.00
C THR A 70 -4.04 16.74 13.45
N LEU A 71 -4.07 18.03 13.09
CA LEU A 71 -3.08 19.03 13.54
C LEU A 71 -3.09 19.26 15.07
N ASP A 72 -4.13 18.82 15.77
CA ASP A 72 -4.29 18.91 17.22
C ASP A 72 -3.94 17.57 17.92
N ASP A 73 -3.17 16.69 17.26
CA ASP A 73 -2.78 15.34 17.70
C ASP A 73 -3.96 14.42 18.09
N GLN A 74 -5.17 14.68 17.57
CA GLN A 74 -6.33 13.80 17.75
C GLN A 74 -6.47 12.83 16.59
N TRP A 75 -6.64 11.55 16.89
CA TRP A 75 -6.99 10.53 15.90
C TRP A 75 -8.42 10.71 15.41
N GLU A 76 -8.59 10.86 14.09
CA GLU A 76 -9.89 10.87 13.43
C GLU A 76 -10.06 9.68 12.48
N GLU A 77 -11.30 9.24 12.27
CA GLU A 77 -11.67 8.31 11.20
C GLU A 77 -12.83 8.92 10.41
N LYS A 78 -12.68 9.04 9.10
CA LYS A 78 -13.62 9.74 8.20
C LYS A 78 -13.74 9.05 6.83
N PRO A 79 -14.82 9.28 6.07
CA PRO A 79 -14.88 8.85 4.67
C PRO A 79 -13.68 9.37 3.88
N SER A 80 -13.12 8.54 2.99
CA SER A 80 -12.01 8.96 2.13
C SER A 80 -12.49 9.43 0.77
N ASP A 81 -11.96 10.57 0.34
CA ASP A 81 -12.10 11.11 -1.01
C ASP A 81 -11.02 10.59 -1.99
N TRP A 82 -10.11 9.72 -1.53
CA TRP A 82 -8.98 9.25 -2.33
C TRP A 82 -9.45 8.50 -3.58
N THR A 83 -9.09 9.02 -4.76
CA THR A 83 -9.53 8.44 -6.03
C THR A 83 -8.35 8.36 -7.00
N VAL A 84 -8.09 7.15 -7.52
CA VAL A 84 -7.05 6.90 -8.52
C VAL A 84 -7.68 6.21 -9.70
N LEU A 85 -7.55 6.79 -10.90
CA LEU A 85 -8.12 6.25 -12.14
C LEU A 85 -7.04 6.00 -13.18
N ASN A 86 -7.18 4.90 -13.93
CA ASN A 86 -6.32 4.55 -15.06
C ASN A 86 -4.82 4.44 -14.75
N LEU A 87 -4.44 4.08 -13.51
CA LEU A 87 -3.05 4.00 -13.11
C LEU A 87 -2.35 2.79 -13.75
N SER A 88 -1.27 3.04 -14.50
CA SER A 88 -0.41 1.98 -15.01
C SER A 88 0.52 1.47 -13.92
N PHE A 89 0.77 0.17 -13.89
CA PHE A 89 1.73 -0.45 -12.98
C PHE A 89 2.46 -1.61 -13.67
N ARG A 90 3.62 -1.99 -13.13
CA ARG A 90 4.35 -3.22 -13.49
C ARG A 90 4.75 -3.97 -12.22
N ILE A 91 4.91 -5.28 -12.34
CA ILE A 91 5.46 -6.14 -11.29
C ILE A 91 6.54 -7.01 -11.91
N ALA A 92 7.77 -6.86 -11.45
CA ALA A 92 8.95 -7.55 -11.97
C ALA A 92 9.88 -7.97 -10.83
N GLY A 93 10.59 -9.08 -11.01
CA GLY A 93 11.68 -9.44 -10.09
C GLY A 93 12.85 -8.47 -10.28
N GLU A 94 13.30 -7.85 -9.19
CA GLU A 94 14.45 -6.93 -9.17
C GLU A 94 15.39 -7.33 -8.02
N THR A 95 16.70 -7.13 -8.22
CA THR A 95 17.67 -7.20 -7.14
C THR A 95 17.65 -5.87 -6.39
N VAL A 96 17.40 -5.93 -5.08
CA VAL A 96 17.27 -4.75 -4.20
C VAL A 96 18.59 -4.49 -3.44
N PRO A 97 18.76 -3.34 -2.74
CA PRO A 97 20.02 -2.99 -2.08
C PRO A 97 20.51 -4.00 -1.02
N SER A 98 19.62 -4.79 -0.42
CA SER A 98 20.00 -5.93 0.46
C SER A 98 20.66 -7.10 -0.29
N SER A 99 20.81 -7.01 -1.61
CA SER A 99 21.26 -8.07 -2.53
C SER A 99 20.29 -9.24 -2.69
N GLU A 100 19.10 -9.17 -2.11
CA GLU A 100 18.03 -10.13 -2.33
C GLU A 100 17.29 -9.86 -3.65
N SER A 101 16.66 -10.89 -4.22
CA SER A 101 15.77 -10.75 -5.38
C SER A 101 14.31 -10.87 -4.93
N MET A 102 13.50 -9.86 -5.23
CA MET A 102 12.07 -9.81 -4.87
C MET A 102 11.21 -9.27 -6.01
N ASP A 103 9.92 -9.60 -6.03
CA ASP A 103 8.95 -8.91 -6.89
C ASP A 103 8.80 -7.45 -6.41
N VAL A 104 9.00 -6.49 -7.31
CA VAL A 104 8.81 -5.05 -7.07
C VAL A 104 7.63 -4.55 -7.88
N LEU A 105 6.64 -3.98 -7.18
CA LEU A 105 5.52 -3.24 -7.74
C LEU A 105 5.98 -1.82 -8.04
N THR A 106 5.82 -1.36 -9.28
CA THR A 106 6.13 0.02 -9.70
C THR A 106 4.90 0.64 -10.38
N PHE A 107 4.44 1.77 -9.87
CA PHE A 107 3.38 2.58 -10.45
C PHE A 107 3.93 3.65 -11.40
N SER A 108 3.16 4.04 -12.42
CA SER A 108 3.57 5.07 -13.40
C SER A 108 3.60 6.50 -12.84
N LYS A 109 3.10 6.70 -11.62
CA LYS A 109 3.07 7.95 -10.84
C LYS A 109 3.13 7.59 -9.35
N PRO A 110 3.53 8.49 -8.45
CA PRO A 110 3.35 8.31 -7.02
C PRO A 110 1.90 7.95 -6.69
N LEU A 111 1.73 6.99 -5.79
CA LEU A 111 0.43 6.55 -5.29
C LEU A 111 0.07 7.24 -3.97
N TRP A 112 1.07 7.43 -3.11
CA TRP A 112 0.99 8.12 -1.83
C TRP A 112 2.25 8.96 -1.63
N CYS A 113 2.11 10.22 -1.20
CA CYS A 113 3.21 11.19 -1.16
C CYS A 113 4.08 11.16 -2.43
N ASN A 114 5.34 10.73 -2.34
CA ASN A 114 6.25 10.56 -3.48
C ASN A 114 6.47 9.07 -3.87
N GLU A 115 5.82 8.15 -3.16
CA GLU A 115 6.08 6.71 -3.29
C GLU A 115 5.37 6.08 -4.48
N SER A 116 6.19 5.47 -5.34
CA SER A 116 5.76 4.82 -6.58
C SER A 116 6.29 3.39 -6.72
N ARG A 117 7.12 2.92 -5.78
CA ARG A 117 7.74 1.59 -5.82
C ARG A 117 7.65 0.92 -4.46
N PHE A 118 7.25 -0.35 -4.46
CA PHE A 118 7.06 -1.15 -3.25
C PHE A 118 7.59 -2.57 -3.49
N GLY A 119 8.37 -3.11 -2.57
CA GLY A 119 8.84 -4.49 -2.59
C GLY A 119 7.81 -5.45 -1.97
N LEU A 120 7.70 -6.67 -2.50
CA LEU A 120 6.75 -7.67 -2.01
C LEU A 120 7.19 -8.22 -0.64
N LEU A 121 6.44 -7.87 0.41
CA LEU A 121 6.64 -8.37 1.78
C LEU A 121 5.89 -9.71 2.00
N LYS A 122 4.67 -9.87 1.45
CA LYS A 122 3.86 -11.09 1.61
C LYS A 122 2.88 -11.30 0.46
N LYS A 123 2.71 -12.53 -0.06
CA LYS A 123 1.74 -12.80 -1.14
C LYS A 123 0.29 -12.90 -0.71
N GLU A 124 0.03 -13.44 0.48
CA GLU A 124 -1.33 -13.67 0.96
C GLU A 124 -1.65 -12.67 2.07
N VAL A 125 -2.64 -11.82 1.83
CA VAL A 125 -3.16 -10.86 2.81
C VAL A 125 -4.63 -11.15 3.08
N SER A 126 -4.98 -11.21 4.35
CA SER A 126 -6.32 -11.39 4.88
C SER A 126 -6.80 -10.10 5.55
N ARG A 127 -8.11 -9.91 5.61
CA ARG A 127 -8.73 -8.76 6.29
C ARG A 127 -8.40 -8.67 7.79
N LYS A 128 -7.88 -9.73 8.42
CA LYS A 128 -7.42 -9.72 9.82
C LYS A 128 -6.09 -8.98 10.01
N GLU A 129 -5.37 -8.72 8.92
CA GLU A 129 -4.08 -8.02 8.89
C GLU A 129 -4.25 -6.54 8.53
N LEU A 130 -5.44 -5.98 8.77
CA LEU A 130 -5.64 -4.54 8.75
C LEU A 130 -4.80 -3.89 9.87
N PRO A 131 -4.11 -2.76 9.59
CA PRO A 131 -3.42 -1.97 10.60
C PRO A 131 -4.37 -1.62 11.75
N GLN A 132 -3.97 -2.03 12.95
CA GLN A 132 -4.55 -1.56 14.20
C GLN A 132 -3.64 -0.49 14.79
N PHE A 133 -4.23 0.35 15.63
CA PHE A 133 -3.48 1.35 16.36
C PHE A 133 -3.00 0.72 17.67
N ASP A 134 -1.71 0.79 17.93
CA ASP A 134 -1.16 0.41 19.23
C ASP A 134 -1.43 1.55 20.22
N HIS A 135 -2.34 1.30 21.16
CA HIS A 135 -2.66 2.20 22.26
C HIS A 135 -1.86 1.77 23.50
N ASP A 136 -0.64 2.29 23.62
CA ASP A 136 0.18 2.22 24.85
C ASP A 136 -0.36 3.16 25.97
#